data_AF-A0A9P0HXG1-F1
#
_entry.id   AF-A0A9P0HXG1-F1
#
_cell.length_a   1.000
_cell.length_b   1.000
_cell.length_c   1.000
_cell.angle_alpha   90.00
_cell.angle_beta   90.00
_cell.angle_gamma   90.00
#
_symmetry.space_group_name_H-M   'P 1'
#
loop_
_entity.id
_entity.type
_entity.pdbx_description
1 polymer ?
#
loop_
_entity_poly.entity_id
_entity_poly.type
_entity_poly.pdbx_seq_one_letter_code
_entity_poly.pdbx_strand_id
1 'polypeptide(L)'
;MWSVILEIIVYLILLLTNYIPSVTCHIPSYVTTPANKNDQFCQLSENCMHDTIRVCGRMGEKKRTFLDMCDLLEFACDTNQIYVHIEDEEGCPEPAVPPPGGIY
;
A
#
# COMPACT_ATOMS: atom_id res chain seq x y z
N MET A 1 3.09 49.67 20.62
CA MET A 1 3.81 48.51 21.19
C MET A 1 3.37 47.19 20.57
N TRP A 2 2.07 46.97 20.34
CA TRP A 2 1.54 45.75 19.69
C TRP A 2 1.97 45.54 18.23
N SER A 3 2.08 46.62 17.43
CA SER A 3 2.47 46.50 16.01
C SER A 3 3.87 45.93 15.81
N VAL A 4 4.82 46.28 16.69
CA VAL A 4 6.21 45.79 16.62
C VAL A 4 6.26 44.30 16.97
N ILE A 5 5.44 43.86 17.92
CA ILE A 5 5.33 42.44 18.30
C ILE A 5 4.78 41.63 17.12
N LEU A 6 3.79 42.17 16.40
CA LEU A 6 3.20 41.50 15.25
C LEU A 6 4.23 41.28 14.12
N GLU A 7 5.06 42.29 13.84
CA GLU A 7 6.11 42.17 12.80
C GLU A 7 7.19 41.15 13.18
N ILE A 8 7.58 41.08 14.45
CA ILE A 8 8.55 40.09 14.95
C ILE A 8 7.98 38.68 14.80
N ILE A 9 6.69 38.47 15.10
CA ILE A 9 6.03 37.17 14.96
C ILE A 9 5.99 36.74 13.49
N VAL A 10 5.62 37.65 12.58
CA VAL A 10 5.60 37.36 11.14
C VAL A 10 7.00 37.01 10.64
N TYR A 11 8.01 37.74 11.08
CA TYR A 11 9.40 37.47 10.71
C TYR A 11 9.89 36.10 11.20
N LEU A 12 9.54 35.73 12.45
CA LEU A 12 9.85 34.41 13.00
C LEU A 12 9.16 33.26 12.25
N ILE A 13 7.88 33.43 11.87
CA ILE A 13 7.14 32.43 11.10
C ILE A 13 7.79 32.21 9.73
N LEU A 14 8.19 33.29 9.03
CA LEU A 14 8.87 33.21 7.74
C LEU A 14 10.25 32.55 7.83
N LEU A 15 10.98 32.82 8.92
CA LEU A 15 12.25 32.15 9.19
C LEU A 15 12.07 30.65 9.41
N LEU A 16 11.07 30.27 10.22
CA LEU A 16 10.79 28.87 10.54
C LEU A 16 10.31 28.09 9.32
N THR A 17 9.46 28.66 8.46
CA THR A 17 8.96 27.96 7.26
C THR A 17 10.02 27.84 6.15
N ASN A 18 10.97 28.79 6.05
CA ASN A 18 12.10 28.68 5.12
C ASN A 18 13.22 27.75 5.62
N TYR A 19 13.25 27.44 6.92
CA TYR A 19 14.26 26.56 7.52
C TYR A 19 13.82 25.11 7.63
N ILE A 20 12.62 24.75 7.16
CA ILE A 20 12.25 23.35 7.01
C ILE A 20 13.02 22.85 5.78
N PRO A 21 14.10 22.05 5.93
CA PRO A 21 14.67 21.39 4.77
C PRO A 21 13.52 20.61 4.14
N SER A 22 13.28 20.83 2.85
CA SER A 22 12.42 19.97 2.07
C SER A 22 12.96 18.55 2.25
N VAL A 23 12.31 17.78 3.13
CA VAL A 23 12.52 16.34 3.22
C VAL A 23 11.95 15.76 1.93
N THR A 24 12.74 15.85 0.88
CA THR A 24 12.55 15.04 -0.31
C THR A 24 12.72 13.61 0.18
N CYS A 25 11.61 12.93 0.44
CA CYS A 25 11.60 11.47 0.41
C CYS A 25 12.05 11.08 -1.00
N HIS A 26 13.35 10.93 -1.18
CA HIS A 26 13.90 10.31 -2.38
C HIS A 26 13.50 8.85 -2.27
N ILE A 27 12.44 8.46 -2.98
CA ILE A 27 12.27 7.07 -3.37
C ILE A 27 13.53 6.77 -4.20
N PRO A 28 14.40 5.86 -3.75
CA PRO A 28 15.67 5.63 -4.40
C PRO A 28 15.42 5.17 -5.84
N SER A 29 16.13 5.76 -6.80
CA SER A 29 15.92 5.54 -8.25
C SER A 29 16.24 4.12 -8.75
N TYR A 30 16.55 3.17 -7.86
CA TYR A 30 16.51 1.75 -8.21
C TYR A 30 15.08 1.20 -8.25
N VAL A 31 14.10 1.91 -7.70
CA VAL A 31 12.68 1.66 -7.97
C VAL A 31 12.38 2.24 -9.35
N THR A 32 12.85 1.55 -10.38
CA THR A 32 12.31 1.72 -11.72
C THR A 32 10.81 1.54 -11.61
N THR A 33 10.02 2.51 -12.05
CA THR A 33 8.58 2.29 -12.30
C THR A 33 8.46 0.97 -13.04
N PRO A 34 7.81 -0.04 -12.47
CA PRO A 34 7.84 -1.39 -13.02
C PRO A 34 7.33 -1.33 -14.46
N ALA A 35 8.15 -1.78 -15.42
CA ALA A 35 7.80 -1.73 -16.84
C ALA A 35 6.58 -2.60 -17.16
N ASN A 36 6.31 -3.57 -16.27
CA ASN A 36 5.14 -4.44 -16.29
C ASN A 36 4.36 -4.26 -14.97
N LYS A 37 3.02 -4.21 -15.06
CA LYS A 37 2.14 -4.22 -13.88
C LYS A 37 2.41 -5.42 -12.97
N ASN A 38 2.89 -6.54 -13.52
CA ASN A 38 3.22 -7.71 -12.72
C ASN A 38 4.36 -7.46 -11.73
N ASP A 39 5.43 -6.82 -12.19
CA ASP A 39 6.60 -6.49 -11.36
C ASP A 39 6.22 -5.52 -10.22
N GLN A 40 5.19 -4.71 -10.42
CA GLN A 40 4.63 -3.85 -9.36
C GLN A 40 3.98 -4.68 -8.25
N PHE A 41 3.22 -5.72 -8.60
CA PHE A 41 2.60 -6.60 -7.59
C PHE A 41 3.66 -7.36 -6.79
N CYS A 42 4.71 -7.84 -7.46
CA CYS A 42 5.83 -8.52 -6.80
C CYS A 42 6.57 -7.62 -5.80
N GLN A 43 6.86 -6.37 -6.17
CA GLN A 43 7.49 -5.43 -5.25
C GLN A 43 6.58 -5.04 -4.07
N LEU A 44 5.28 -4.95 -4.32
CA LEU A 44 4.31 -4.65 -3.26
C LEU A 44 4.15 -5.83 -2.30
N SER A 45 4.10 -7.07 -2.81
CA SER A 45 4.01 -8.27 -1.96
C SER A 45 5.25 -8.46 -1.09
N GLU A 46 6.45 -8.29 -1.64
CA GLU A 46 7.72 -8.41 -0.88
C GLU A 46 7.83 -7.43 0.30
N ASN A 47 7.16 -6.27 0.21
CA ASN A 47 7.18 -5.24 1.25
C ASN A 47 5.86 -5.19 2.05
N CYS A 48 4.97 -6.15 1.83
CA CYS A 48 3.68 -6.23 2.51
C CYS A 48 3.83 -6.90 3.88
N MET A 49 3.04 -6.46 4.85
CA MET A 49 2.99 -7.09 6.17
C MET A 49 1.73 -7.94 6.26
N HIS A 50 1.90 -9.25 6.38
CA HIS A 50 0.79 -10.18 6.55
C HIS A 50 -0.03 -9.86 7.80
N ASP A 51 -1.34 -10.00 7.66
CA ASP A 51 -2.30 -9.90 8.75
C ASP A 51 -3.30 -11.07 8.67
N THR A 52 -4.40 -11.00 9.40
CA THR A 52 -5.44 -12.05 9.35
C THR A 52 -6.78 -11.51 8.87
N ILE A 53 -6.79 -10.36 8.21
CA ILE A 53 -7.98 -9.68 7.71
C ILE A 53 -8.24 -10.21 6.30
N ARG A 54 -9.28 -11.03 6.19
CA ARG A 54 -9.65 -11.65 4.91
C ARG A 54 -10.01 -10.60 3.86
N VAL A 55 -9.58 -10.89 2.64
CA VAL A 55 -9.78 -10.02 1.49
C VAL A 55 -10.49 -10.80 0.40
N CYS A 56 -11.57 -10.24 -0.14
CA CYS A 56 -12.19 -10.79 -1.34
C CYS A 56 -11.69 -10.09 -2.59
N GLY A 57 -11.12 -10.86 -3.51
CA GLY A 57 -10.75 -10.39 -4.82
C GLY A 57 -11.77 -10.79 -5.89
N ARG A 58 -11.96 -9.91 -6.88
CA ARG A 58 -12.76 -10.18 -8.09
C ARG A 58 -11.97 -9.97 -9.37
N MET A 59 -12.08 -10.91 -10.30
CA MET A 59 -11.55 -10.83 -11.67
C MET A 59 -12.68 -11.16 -12.66
N GLY A 60 -13.32 -10.12 -13.21
CA GLY A 60 -14.53 -10.28 -14.01
C GLY A 60 -15.68 -10.86 -13.16
N GLU A 61 -16.13 -12.05 -13.53
CA GLU A 61 -17.17 -12.83 -12.81
C GLU A 61 -16.58 -13.79 -11.75
N LYS A 62 -15.26 -13.98 -11.73
CA LYS A 62 -14.60 -14.86 -10.75
C LYS A 62 -14.38 -14.12 -9.45
N LYS A 63 -14.79 -14.71 -8.33
CA LYS A 63 -14.45 -14.25 -6.98
C LYS A 63 -13.53 -15.25 -6.29
N ARG A 64 -12.63 -14.77 -5.44
CA ARG A 64 -11.71 -15.58 -4.64
C ARG A 64 -11.44 -14.87 -3.32
N THR A 65 -11.37 -15.64 -2.24
CA THR A 65 -10.94 -15.13 -0.93
C THR A 65 -9.46 -15.40 -0.73
N PHE A 66 -8.76 -14.39 -0.23
CA PHE A 66 -7.36 -14.38 0.16
C PHE A 66 -7.28 -14.22 1.68
N LEU A 67 -6.24 -14.74 2.32
CA LEU A 67 -6.16 -14.66 3.78
C LEU A 67 -5.94 -13.22 4.25
N ASP A 68 -5.17 -12.47 3.47
CA ASP A 68 -4.94 -11.05 3.64
C ASP A 68 -4.69 -10.34 2.28
N MET A 69 -4.35 -9.06 2.35
CA MET A 69 -4.02 -8.25 1.16
C MET A 69 -2.70 -8.68 0.52
N CYS A 70 -1.73 -9.15 1.31
CA CYS A 70 -0.43 -9.57 0.83
C CYS A 70 -0.56 -10.81 -0.07
N ASP A 71 -1.34 -11.81 0.37
CA ASP A 71 -1.69 -12.99 -0.42
C ASP A 71 -2.32 -12.64 -1.77
N LEU A 72 -3.15 -11.59 -1.82
CA LEU A 72 -3.75 -11.11 -3.06
C LEU A 72 -2.68 -10.57 -4.02
N LEU A 73 -1.72 -9.81 -3.49
CA LEU A 73 -0.60 -9.25 -4.25
C LEU A 73 0.38 -10.33 -4.72
N GLU A 74 0.70 -11.30 -3.85
CA GLU A 74 1.54 -12.47 -4.16
C GLU A 74 0.92 -13.29 -5.28
N PHE A 75 -0.39 -13.59 -5.16
CA PHE A 75 -1.09 -14.33 -6.20
C PHE A 75 -1.05 -13.61 -7.55
N ALA A 76 -1.19 -12.28 -7.54
CA ALA A 76 -1.07 -11.48 -8.76
C ALA A 76 0.34 -11.58 -9.35
N CYS A 77 1.38 -11.48 -8.53
CA CYS A 77 2.78 -11.63 -8.94
C CYS A 77 3.07 -13.01 -9.56
N ASP A 78 2.67 -14.08 -8.86
CA ASP A 78 2.96 -15.47 -9.24
C ASP A 78 2.22 -15.90 -10.50
N THR A 79 0.96 -15.51 -10.62
CA THR A 79 0.06 -16.05 -11.65
C THR A 79 -0.25 -15.08 -12.79
N ASN A 80 0.18 -13.81 -12.68
CA ASN A 80 -0.23 -12.70 -13.54
C ASN A 80 -1.77 -12.50 -13.60
N GLN A 81 -2.51 -13.02 -12.62
CA GLN A 81 -3.97 -12.84 -12.53
C GLN A 81 -4.31 -11.76 -11.51
N ILE A 82 -4.85 -10.65 -12.01
CA ILE A 82 -5.13 -9.48 -11.18
C ILE A 82 -6.58 -9.57 -10.68
N TYR A 83 -6.72 -9.83 -9.38
CA TYR A 83 -7.97 -9.72 -8.67
C TYR A 83 -8.05 -8.35 -8.00
N VAL A 84 -9.18 -7.64 -8.15
CA VAL A 84 -9.40 -6.35 -7.48
C VAL A 84 -10.10 -6.61 -6.15
N HIS A 85 -9.58 -6.04 -5.07
CA HIS A 85 -10.24 -6.09 -3.77
C HIS A 85 -11.64 -5.44 -3.86
N ILE A 86 -12.66 -6.14 -3.38
CA ILE A 86 -14.02 -5.65 -3.23
C ILE A 86 -14.42 -5.67 -1.75
N GLU A 87 -15.12 -4.62 -1.32
CA GLU A 87 -15.63 -4.52 0.07
C GLU A 87 -16.83 -5.45 0.30
N ASP A 88 -17.59 -5.76 -0.76
CA ASP A 88 -18.75 -6.65 -0.70
C ASP A 88 -18.32 -8.13 -0.70
N GLU A 89 -18.32 -8.73 0.50
CA GLU A 89 -18.07 -10.17 0.70
C GLU A 89 -19.19 -11.08 0.14
N GLU A 90 -20.30 -10.51 -0.33
CA GLU A 90 -21.47 -11.27 -0.77
C GLU A 90 -21.13 -12.19 -1.95
N GLY A 91 -21.05 -13.49 -1.68
CA GLY A 91 -20.67 -14.53 -2.67
C GLY A 91 -19.17 -14.75 -2.84
N CYS A 92 -18.33 -14.28 -1.91
CA CYS A 92 -16.92 -14.66 -1.86
C CYS A 92 -16.78 -16.08 -1.29
N PRO A 93 -16.08 -16.99 -1.98
CA PRO A 93 -15.96 -18.38 -1.54
C PRO A 93 -15.16 -18.45 -0.23
N GLU A 94 -15.47 -19.39 0.67
CA GLU A 94 -14.64 -19.59 1.87
C GLU A 94 -13.18 -19.86 1.46
N PRO A 95 -12.20 -19.29 2.18
CA PRO A 95 -10.80 -19.54 1.88
C PRO A 95 -10.51 -21.04 2.05
N ALA A 96 -9.75 -21.59 1.11
CA ALA A 96 -9.26 -22.95 1.25
C ALA A 96 -8.43 -23.05 2.53
N VAL A 97 -8.85 -23.89 3.47
CA VAL A 97 -8.12 -24.11 4.72
C VAL A 97 -6.74 -24.65 4.36
N PRO A 98 -5.63 -23.98 4.73
CA PRO A 98 -4.31 -24.52 4.47
C PRO A 98 -4.15 -25.85 5.22
N PRO A 99 -3.44 -26.83 4.63
CA PRO A 99 -3.15 -28.07 5.33
C PRO A 99 -2.40 -27.76 6.65
N PRO A 100 -2.65 -28.55 7.72
CA PRO A 100 -2.05 -28.30 9.01
C PRO A 100 -0.52 -28.40 8.89
N GLY A 101 0.17 -27.27 9.10
CA GLY A 101 1.63 -27.15 9.02
C GLY A 101 2.17 -26.13 8.02
N GLY A 102 1.32 -25.39 7.30
CA GLY A 102 1.75 -24.22 6.54
C GLY A 102 2.14 -23.08 7.49
N ILE A 103 3.44 -22.77 7.55
CA ILE A 103 3.92 -21.52 8.13
C ILE A 103 3.60 -20.39 7.13
N TYR A 104 2.92 -19.37 7.65
CA TYR A 104 2.72 -18.07 7.00
C TYR A 104 4.05 -17.32 6.95
#